data_AF-A0A661JQP8-F1
#
_entry.id   AF-A0A661JQP8-F1
#
_cell.length_a   1.000
_cell.length_b   1.000
_cell.length_c   1.000
_cell.angle_alpha   90.00
_cell.angle_beta   90.00
_cell.angle_gamma   90.00
#
_symmetry.space_group_name_H-M   'P 1'
#
loop_
_entity.id
_entity.type
_entity.pdbx_description
1 polymer ?
#
loop_
_entity_poly.entity_id
_entity_poly.type
_entity_poly.pdbx_seq_one_letter_code
_entity_poly.pdbx_strand_id
1 'polypeptide(L)'
;MKAIFLVGKKNIGEEKGLAYVLEGIFDIVTYVHSLDEMLVYLYSEPPDMILVDSRILEEDGGNSIKEFRESTAYGHLPVVAVIYSSDPSDLLVRGDVLVDDFVVLGNSPEMLQRRIKFILSRRHAALDTNPLTRLPGNESIIRHIQAVLDEGIDIAIAWADIDNFKPFNDKYGFSTGDEVILATARIITNTISEHNLDHSFVGHIGGDDFVFICPIDGVRKACEDIITKFDMIVRNFYNDDDLKAGEIISKDRVGNTRRFKIMSISIAVILNQGGRYRHYGEVSSDITDIKKYIKALDGSNYMIDRRAV
;
A
#
# COMPACT_ATOMS: atom_id res chain seq x y z
N MET A 1 14.72 8.85 7.32
CA MET A 1 14.93 8.74 5.87
C MET A 1 16.40 8.89 5.53
N LYS A 2 16.93 8.08 4.62
CA LYS A 2 18.31 8.08 4.17
C LYS A 2 18.38 8.37 2.68
N ALA A 3 19.40 9.07 2.22
CA ALA A 3 19.68 9.27 0.81
C ALA A 3 21.12 8.87 0.48
N ILE A 4 21.33 8.32 -0.71
CA ILE A 4 22.66 8.23 -1.32
C ILE A 4 22.73 9.22 -2.46
N PHE A 5 23.81 10.00 -2.54
CA PHE A 5 24.09 10.89 -3.66
C PHE A 5 25.37 10.44 -4.36
N LEU A 6 25.23 9.96 -5.60
CA LEU A 6 26.34 9.67 -6.50
C LEU A 6 26.84 10.97 -7.14
N VAL A 7 28.00 11.43 -6.68
CA VAL A 7 28.56 12.76 -7.00
C VAL A 7 29.79 12.64 -7.91
N GLY A 8 29.84 13.48 -8.94
CA GLY A 8 30.97 13.55 -9.88
C GLY A 8 32.27 14.07 -9.25
N LYS A 9 33.39 13.89 -9.96
CA LYS A 9 34.75 14.19 -9.46
C LYS A 9 35.08 15.69 -9.25
N LYS A 10 34.14 16.65 -9.41
CA LYS A 10 34.43 18.10 -9.30
C LYS A 10 33.32 18.94 -8.63
N ASN A 11 33.78 19.74 -7.67
CA ASN A 11 33.21 20.95 -7.03
C ASN A 11 31.94 20.83 -6.16
N ILE A 12 32.18 20.48 -4.89
CA ILE A 12 31.30 20.61 -3.70
C ILE A 12 30.73 22.04 -3.49
N GLY A 13 31.25 23.06 -4.20
CA GLY A 13 30.85 24.47 -4.05
C GLY A 13 29.45 24.80 -4.57
N GLU A 14 29.04 24.21 -5.70
CA GLU A 14 27.72 24.40 -6.31
C GLU A 14 26.61 23.59 -5.60
N GLU A 15 27.03 22.61 -4.80
CA GLU A 15 26.16 21.68 -4.09
C GLU A 15 25.75 22.16 -2.69
N LYS A 16 26.33 23.26 -2.17
CA LYS A 16 26.03 23.73 -0.79
C LYS A 16 24.54 23.97 -0.52
N GLY A 17 23.83 24.51 -1.51
CA GLY A 17 22.38 24.71 -1.41
C GLY A 17 21.61 23.40 -1.41
N LEU A 18 22.06 22.42 -2.21
CA LEU A 18 21.46 21.09 -2.24
C LEU A 18 21.76 20.31 -0.96
N ALA A 19 23.01 20.33 -0.48
CA ALA A 19 23.40 19.67 0.77
C ALA A 19 22.54 20.14 1.94
N TYR A 20 22.36 21.46 2.09
CA TYR A 20 21.46 22.02 3.11
C TYR A 20 20.01 21.53 2.96
N VAL A 21 19.49 21.46 1.73
CA VAL A 21 18.15 20.94 1.48
C VAL A 21 18.04 19.46 1.82
N LEU A 22 19.05 18.65 1.44
CA LEU A 22 19.08 17.21 1.70
C LEU A 22 19.16 16.93 3.21
N GLU A 23 20.04 17.60 3.94
CA GLU A 23 20.15 17.49 5.41
C GLU A 23 18.87 17.93 6.13
N GLY A 24 18.08 18.83 5.54
CA GLY A 24 16.77 19.23 6.05
C GLY A 24 15.62 18.25 5.74
N ILE A 25 15.87 17.19 4.97
CA ILE A 25 14.87 16.17 4.58
C ILE A 25 15.27 14.80 5.11
N PHE A 26 16.54 14.42 4.97
CA PHE A 26 17.06 13.10 5.28
C PHE A 26 17.86 13.14 6.57
N ASP A 27 17.70 12.11 7.39
CA ASP A 27 18.47 11.92 8.63
C ASP A 27 19.94 11.58 8.32
N ILE A 28 20.18 10.92 7.19
CA ILE A 28 21.51 10.52 6.73
C ILE A 28 21.60 10.77 5.22
N VAL A 29 22.63 11.48 4.80
CA VAL A 29 22.98 11.68 3.39
C VAL A 29 24.38 11.13 3.16
N THR A 30 24.48 10.07 2.39
CA THR A 30 25.74 9.42 2.04
C THR A 30 26.19 9.88 0.66
N TYR A 31 27.36 10.49 0.58
CA TYR A 31 27.97 10.92 -0.68
C TYR A 31 28.92 9.83 -1.16
N VAL A 32 28.74 9.38 -2.40
CA VAL A 32 29.55 8.33 -3.03
C VAL A 32 30.09 8.80 -4.37
N HIS A 33 31.25 8.29 -4.76
CA HIS A 33 31.95 8.73 -5.98
C HIS A 33 32.05 7.65 -7.05
N SER A 34 31.50 6.45 -6.79
CA SER A 34 31.39 5.37 -7.75
C SER A 34 30.15 4.51 -7.48
N LEU A 35 29.74 3.73 -8.48
CA LEU A 35 28.67 2.74 -8.30
C LEU A 35 29.07 1.62 -7.34
N ASP A 36 30.33 1.19 -7.35
CA ASP A 36 30.80 0.14 -6.44
C ASP A 36 30.62 0.57 -4.98
N GLU A 37 30.92 1.83 -4.68
CA GLU A 37 30.71 2.41 -3.37
C GLU A 37 29.21 2.50 -3.05
N MET A 38 28.40 2.97 -3.99
CA MET A 38 26.93 2.98 -3.85
C MET A 38 26.38 1.58 -3.53
N LEU A 39 26.85 0.54 -4.22
CA LEU A 39 26.43 -0.85 -4.02
C LEU A 39 26.74 -1.32 -2.60
N VAL A 40 27.91 -1.01 -2.04
CA VAL A 40 28.25 -1.35 -0.64
C VAL A 40 27.23 -0.78 0.35
N TYR A 41 26.81 0.47 0.15
CA TYR A 41 25.77 1.09 0.97
C TYR A 41 24.40 0.46 0.72
N LEU A 42 24.04 0.13 -0.52
CA LEU A 42 22.78 -0.57 -0.82
C LEU A 42 22.67 -1.92 -0.09
N TYR A 43 23.79 -2.63 0.11
CA TYR A 43 23.82 -3.90 0.85
C TYR A 43 23.74 -3.74 2.37
N SER A 44 24.29 -2.65 2.92
CA SER A 44 24.42 -2.46 4.37
C SER A 44 23.31 -1.60 4.95
N GLU A 45 22.96 -0.51 4.26
CA GLU A 45 21.98 0.49 4.66
C GLU A 45 21.24 1.04 3.43
N PRO A 46 20.16 0.37 2.96
CA PRO A 46 19.42 0.82 1.77
C PRO A 46 18.81 2.22 1.99
N PRO A 47 18.93 3.14 1.01
CA PRO A 47 18.37 4.48 1.12
C PRO A 47 16.89 4.52 0.69
N ASP A 48 16.21 5.60 1.07
CA ASP A 48 14.87 5.93 0.58
C ASP A 48 14.91 6.63 -0.79
N MET A 49 16.07 7.20 -1.17
CA MET A 49 16.29 7.87 -2.46
C MET A 49 17.75 7.84 -2.89
N ILE A 50 17.95 7.73 -4.20
CA ILE A 50 19.24 7.91 -4.85
C ILE A 50 19.21 9.20 -5.65
N LEU A 51 20.16 10.09 -5.38
CA LEU A 51 20.44 11.24 -6.22
C LEU A 51 21.64 10.91 -7.10
N VAL A 52 21.60 11.36 -8.35
CA VAL A 52 22.68 11.13 -9.30
C VAL A 52 23.02 12.41 -10.02
N ASP A 53 24.29 12.77 -9.95
CA ASP A 53 24.83 13.88 -10.72
C ASP A 53 24.59 13.65 -12.23
N SER A 54 23.95 14.62 -12.89
CA SER A 54 23.61 14.48 -14.31
C SER A 54 24.84 14.28 -15.21
N ARG A 55 26.00 14.79 -14.80
CA ARG A 55 27.27 14.66 -15.54
C ARG A 55 27.74 13.21 -15.60
N ILE A 56 27.46 12.41 -14.56
CA ILE A 56 27.79 10.98 -14.55
C ILE A 56 26.94 10.25 -15.59
N LEU A 57 25.64 10.58 -15.64
CA LEU A 57 24.70 10.03 -16.63
C LEU A 57 25.09 10.42 -18.06
N GLU A 58 25.66 11.62 -18.24
CA GLU A 58 26.18 12.09 -19.52
C GLU A 58 27.47 11.36 -19.93
N GLU A 59 28.35 11.05 -18.98
CA GLU A 59 29.63 10.36 -19.23
C GLU A 59 29.41 8.90 -19.67
N ASP A 60 28.49 8.18 -19.02
CA ASP A 60 28.29 6.75 -19.24
C ASP A 60 27.05 6.40 -20.10
N GLY A 61 26.29 7.41 -20.50
CA GLY A 61 25.05 7.25 -21.26
C GLY A 61 23.89 6.64 -20.46
N GLY A 62 23.93 6.73 -19.12
CA GLY A 62 22.91 6.18 -18.23
C GLY A 62 23.01 4.67 -17.98
N ASN A 63 24.04 3.99 -18.49
CA ASN A 63 24.22 2.54 -18.34
C ASN A 63 24.29 2.11 -16.87
N SER A 64 24.94 2.91 -16.03
CA SER A 64 25.03 2.69 -14.58
C SER A 64 23.67 2.58 -13.91
N ILE A 65 22.72 3.43 -14.32
CA ILE A 65 21.36 3.41 -13.78
C ILE A 65 20.54 2.29 -14.41
N LYS A 66 20.79 1.94 -15.67
CA LYS A 66 20.13 0.80 -16.30
C LYS A 66 20.39 -0.51 -15.57
N GLU A 67 21.65 -0.81 -15.27
CA GLU A 67 22.01 -2.01 -14.49
C GLU A 67 21.37 -1.98 -13.10
N PHE A 68 21.37 -0.81 -12.45
CA PHE A 68 20.69 -0.62 -11.18
C PHE A 68 19.18 -0.92 -11.26
N ARG A 69 18.51 -0.48 -12.33
CA ARG A 69 17.06 -0.68 -12.55
C ARG A 69 16.68 -2.12 -12.83
N GLU A 70 17.59 -2.90 -13.41
CA GLU A 70 17.37 -4.33 -13.66
C GLU A 70 17.43 -5.18 -12.37
N SER A 71 17.89 -4.60 -11.26
CA SER A 71 17.89 -5.28 -9.97
C SER A 71 16.50 -5.33 -9.32
N THR A 72 16.08 -6.54 -8.95
CA THR A 72 14.88 -6.76 -8.13
C THR A 72 14.98 -6.12 -6.74
N ALA A 73 16.18 -6.09 -6.15
CA ALA A 73 16.37 -5.66 -4.77
C ALA A 73 16.29 -4.14 -4.60
N TYR A 74 16.74 -3.37 -5.59
CA TYR A 74 16.89 -1.92 -5.46
C TYR A 74 16.44 -1.12 -6.67
N GLY A 75 16.12 -1.74 -7.82
CA GLY A 75 15.64 -1.03 -9.01
C GLY A 75 14.33 -0.26 -8.78
N HIS A 76 13.62 -0.59 -7.70
CA HIS A 76 12.44 0.11 -7.24
C HIS A 76 12.74 1.39 -6.43
N LEU A 77 13.97 1.67 -6.00
CA LEU A 77 14.26 2.90 -5.27
C LEU A 77 14.15 4.11 -6.21
N PRO A 78 13.69 5.28 -5.72
CA PRO A 78 13.57 6.46 -6.54
C PRO A 78 14.96 7.01 -6.88
N VAL A 79 15.23 7.19 -8.17
CA VAL A 79 16.49 7.76 -8.70
C VAL A 79 16.19 9.13 -9.29
N VAL A 80 16.81 10.18 -8.75
CA VAL A 80 16.60 11.57 -9.15
C VAL A 80 17.89 12.15 -9.71
N ALA A 81 17.83 12.67 -10.95
CA ALA A 81 18.97 13.36 -11.55
C ALA A 81 19.12 14.77 -10.96
N VAL A 82 20.35 15.16 -10.62
CA VAL A 82 20.71 16.52 -10.19
C VAL A 82 21.36 17.23 -11.36
N ILE A 83 20.66 18.23 -11.90
CA ILE A 83 21.08 19.00 -13.08
C ILE A 83 21.67 20.34 -12.63
N TYR A 84 22.83 20.69 -13.18
CA TYR A 84 23.59 21.90 -12.83
C TYR A 84 23.37 23.06 -13.81
N SER A 85 22.87 22.80 -15.02
CA SER A 85 22.56 23.82 -16.02
C SER A 85 21.08 24.22 -15.98
N SER A 86 20.78 25.45 -16.39
CA SER A 86 19.41 25.95 -16.54
C SER A 86 18.70 25.42 -17.79
N ASP A 87 19.39 24.67 -18.66
CA ASP A 87 18.82 24.09 -19.87
C ASP A 87 18.73 22.56 -19.74
N PRO A 88 17.60 22.03 -19.23
CA PRO A 88 17.39 20.58 -19.08
C PRO A 88 17.26 19.84 -20.43
N SER A 89 17.28 20.55 -21.57
CA SER A 89 17.19 19.92 -22.89
C SER A 89 18.37 18.99 -23.19
N ASP A 90 19.57 19.26 -22.67
CA ASP A 90 20.75 18.42 -22.90
C ASP A 90 20.61 16.99 -22.34
N LEU A 91 19.88 16.82 -21.22
CA LEU A 91 19.57 15.50 -20.66
C LEU A 91 18.41 14.82 -21.40
N LEU A 92 17.40 15.61 -21.80
CA LEU A 92 16.19 15.13 -22.47
C LEU A 92 16.45 14.66 -23.91
N VAL A 93 17.47 15.20 -24.58
CA VAL A 93 17.85 14.83 -25.96
C VAL A 93 18.40 13.39 -26.06
N ARG A 94 18.80 12.77 -24.94
CA ARG A 94 19.40 11.41 -24.94
C ARG A 94 18.42 10.25 -24.74
N GLY A 95 17.11 10.50 -24.68
CA GLY A 95 16.06 9.50 -24.93
C GLY A 95 15.84 8.38 -23.91
N ASP A 96 16.86 7.91 -23.18
CA ASP A 96 16.82 6.62 -22.45
C ASP A 96 17.34 6.66 -21.00
N VAL A 97 17.45 7.84 -20.38
CA VAL A 97 17.94 7.93 -18.98
C VAL A 97 16.82 7.49 -18.02
N LEU A 98 16.98 6.31 -17.39
CA LEU A 98 16.00 5.66 -16.51
C LEU A 98 15.90 6.27 -15.10
N VAL A 99 15.82 7.60 -15.00
CA VAL A 99 15.56 8.32 -13.74
C VAL A 99 14.06 8.54 -13.55
N ASP A 100 13.60 8.57 -12.31
CA ASP A 100 12.19 8.84 -11.98
C ASP A 100 11.85 10.33 -12.18
N ASP A 101 12.81 11.20 -11.93
CA ASP A 101 12.66 12.65 -12.04
C ASP A 101 14.02 13.37 -12.04
N PHE A 102 14.00 14.69 -12.15
CA PHE A 102 15.17 15.56 -12.01
C PHE A 102 14.92 16.77 -11.11
N VAL A 103 16.00 17.28 -10.53
CA VAL A 103 16.06 18.55 -9.81
C VAL A 103 17.10 19.46 -10.44
N VAL A 104 16.77 20.74 -10.62
CA VAL A 104 17.66 21.73 -11.25
C VAL A 104 18.26 22.65 -10.19
N LEU A 105 19.57 22.62 -10.05
CA LEU A 105 20.34 23.55 -9.20
C LEU A 105 20.30 24.94 -9.82
N GLY A 106 19.77 25.90 -9.08
CA GLY A 106 19.39 27.23 -9.58
C GLY A 106 17.97 27.60 -9.21
N ASN A 107 17.12 26.60 -8.91
CA ASN A 107 15.86 26.83 -8.22
C ASN A 107 16.09 27.21 -6.74
N SER A 108 15.10 27.85 -6.14
CA SER A 108 15.12 28.16 -4.71
C SER A 108 15.20 26.89 -3.85
N PRO A 109 15.90 26.93 -2.70
CA PRO A 109 15.97 25.78 -1.78
C PRO A 109 14.60 25.22 -1.41
N GLU A 110 13.59 26.08 -1.24
CA GLU A 110 12.21 25.67 -0.94
C GLU A 110 11.59 24.87 -2.08
N MET A 111 11.86 25.25 -3.34
CA MET A 111 11.36 24.52 -4.50
C MET A 111 12.02 23.14 -4.62
N LEU A 112 13.34 23.08 -4.43
CA LEU A 112 14.07 21.81 -4.39
C LEU A 112 13.54 20.90 -3.28
N GLN A 113 13.34 21.45 -2.07
CA GLN A 113 12.80 20.71 -0.94
C GLN A 113 11.40 20.15 -1.24
N ARG A 114 10.52 20.98 -1.83
CA ARG A 114 9.17 20.53 -2.23
C ARG A 114 9.20 19.46 -3.29
N ARG A 115 10.08 19.57 -4.29
CA ARG A 115 10.20 18.58 -5.37
C ARG A 115 10.69 17.23 -4.83
N ILE A 116 11.72 17.23 -4.00
CA ILE A 116 12.25 16.00 -3.36
C ILE A 116 11.18 15.35 -2.48
N LYS A 117 10.52 16.13 -1.62
CA LYS A 117 9.41 15.62 -0.78
C LYS A 117 8.27 15.06 -1.62
N PHE A 118 7.94 15.68 -2.75
CA PHE A 118 6.91 15.20 -3.65
C PHE A 118 7.26 13.85 -4.28
N ILE A 119 8.51 13.68 -4.75
CA ILE A 119 8.99 12.42 -5.33
C ILE A 119 8.94 11.29 -4.30
N LEU A 120 9.46 11.53 -3.08
CA LEU A 120 9.38 10.57 -1.98
C LEU A 120 7.92 10.20 -1.66
N SER A 121 7.05 11.20 -1.48
CA SER A 121 5.63 10.97 -1.16
C SER A 121 4.93 10.12 -2.22
N ARG A 122 5.18 10.40 -3.50
CA ARG A 122 4.60 9.65 -4.62
C ARG A 122 5.10 8.21 -4.65
N ARG A 123 6.38 7.98 -4.34
CA ARG A 123 6.95 6.63 -4.32
C ARG A 123 6.38 5.80 -3.18
N HIS A 124 6.33 6.35 -1.97
CA HIS A 124 5.72 5.70 -0.82
C HIS A 124 4.26 5.35 -1.11
N ALA A 125 3.47 6.28 -1.65
CA ALA A 125 2.09 6.01 -2.02
C ALA A 125 1.95 4.90 -3.08
N ALA A 126 2.86 4.82 -4.05
CA ALA A 126 2.82 3.76 -5.06
C ALA A 126 3.15 2.37 -4.47
N LEU A 127 4.12 2.29 -3.55
CA LEU A 127 4.51 1.04 -2.90
C LEU A 127 3.45 0.53 -1.91
N ASP A 128 2.72 1.45 -1.30
CA ASP A 128 1.69 1.16 -0.32
C ASP A 128 0.29 1.05 -0.94
N THR A 129 0.20 0.62 -2.21
CA THR A 129 -1.08 0.22 -2.83
C THR A 129 -1.09 -1.27 -3.07
N ASN A 130 -2.22 -1.92 -2.79
CA ASN A 130 -2.39 -3.32 -3.09
C ASN A 130 -2.31 -3.55 -4.62
N PRO A 131 -1.44 -4.44 -5.12
CA PRO A 131 -1.14 -4.52 -6.55
C PRO A 131 -2.31 -5.03 -7.40
N LEU A 132 -3.19 -5.85 -6.81
CA LEU A 132 -4.35 -6.42 -7.48
C LEU A 132 -5.51 -5.43 -7.51
N THR A 133 -5.90 -4.92 -6.35
CA THR A 133 -7.11 -4.08 -6.20
C THR A 133 -6.87 -2.59 -6.37
N ARG A 134 -5.60 -2.14 -6.31
CA ARG A 134 -5.18 -0.74 -6.29
C ARG A 134 -5.70 0.07 -5.10
N LEU A 135 -6.30 -0.59 -4.12
CA LEU A 135 -6.70 0.03 -2.87
C LEU A 135 -5.47 0.38 -2.01
N PRO A 136 -5.58 1.38 -1.13
CA PRO A 136 -4.59 1.64 -0.08
C PRO A 136 -4.18 0.37 0.68
N GLY A 137 -2.88 0.22 0.87
CA GLY A 137 -2.24 -0.91 1.57
C GLY A 137 -2.09 -0.67 3.07
N ASN A 138 -1.24 -1.47 3.68
CA ASN A 138 -1.14 -1.57 5.13
C ASN A 138 -0.63 -0.27 5.79
N GLU A 139 0.35 0.44 5.22
CA GLU A 139 0.83 1.68 5.84
C GLU A 139 -0.22 2.80 5.79
N SER A 140 -0.97 2.90 4.70
CA SER A 140 -2.05 3.87 4.52
C SER A 140 -3.21 3.57 5.46
N ILE A 141 -3.56 2.28 5.65
CA ILE A 141 -4.54 1.85 6.65
C ILE A 141 -4.09 2.31 8.05
N ILE A 142 -2.86 1.98 8.46
CA ILE A 142 -2.32 2.34 9.77
C ILE A 142 -2.32 3.85 9.96
N ARG A 143 -1.83 4.60 8.96
CA ARG A 143 -1.75 6.06 9.00
C ARG A 143 -3.12 6.72 9.11
N HIS A 144 -4.09 6.24 8.33
CA HIS A 144 -5.44 6.78 8.35
C HIS A 144 -6.13 6.50 9.69
N ILE A 145 -6.00 5.27 10.21
CA ILE A 145 -6.53 4.94 11.54
C ILE A 145 -5.87 5.81 12.61
N GLN A 146 -4.54 5.94 12.60
CA GLN A 146 -3.88 6.77 13.61
C GLN A 146 -4.31 8.24 13.52
N ALA A 147 -4.50 8.78 12.32
CA ALA A 147 -4.96 10.15 12.14
C ALA A 147 -6.36 10.38 12.74
N VAL A 148 -7.33 9.49 12.48
CA VAL A 148 -8.68 9.64 13.06
C VAL A 148 -8.69 9.46 14.58
N LEU A 149 -7.78 8.64 15.13
CA LEU A 149 -7.61 8.51 16.58
C LEU A 149 -7.02 9.77 17.20
N ASP A 150 -5.96 10.32 16.60
CA ASP A 150 -5.27 11.53 17.09
C ASP A 150 -6.17 12.77 17.03
N GLU A 151 -7.04 12.86 16.01
CA GLU A 151 -8.04 13.91 15.88
C GLU A 151 -9.24 13.72 16.83
N GLY A 152 -9.35 12.57 17.50
CA GLY A 152 -10.45 12.26 18.41
C GLY A 152 -11.80 12.09 17.69
N ILE A 153 -11.78 11.63 16.44
CA ILE A 153 -12.99 11.45 15.64
C ILE A 153 -13.71 10.17 16.07
N ASP A 154 -15.00 10.31 16.36
CA ASP A 154 -15.88 9.17 16.60
C ASP A 154 -16.17 8.44 15.28
N ILE A 155 -15.65 7.21 15.14
CA ILE A 155 -15.68 6.48 13.88
C ILE A 155 -15.76 4.97 14.09
N ALA A 156 -16.30 4.26 13.12
CA ALA A 156 -16.29 2.80 13.07
C ALA A 156 -15.16 2.32 12.16
N ILE A 157 -14.45 1.29 12.63
CA ILE A 157 -13.33 0.68 11.91
C ILE A 157 -13.64 -0.80 11.75
N ALA A 158 -13.69 -1.28 10.51
CA ALA A 158 -14.21 -2.60 10.17
C ALA A 158 -13.21 -3.40 9.34
N TRP A 159 -12.99 -4.66 9.72
CA TRP A 159 -12.20 -5.62 8.97
C TRP A 159 -13.13 -6.65 8.35
N ALA A 160 -13.08 -6.76 7.03
CA ALA A 160 -13.82 -7.76 6.26
C ALA A 160 -12.86 -8.85 5.75
N ASP A 161 -13.29 -10.09 5.80
CA ASP A 161 -12.49 -11.27 5.44
C ASP A 161 -13.36 -12.31 4.73
N ILE A 162 -12.84 -12.91 3.65
CA ILE A 162 -13.59 -13.91 2.87
C ILE A 162 -13.37 -15.31 3.47
N ASP A 163 -14.42 -15.88 4.05
CA ASP A 163 -14.38 -17.23 4.59
C ASP A 163 -14.35 -18.28 3.48
N ASN A 164 -13.62 -19.37 3.70
CA ASN A 164 -13.45 -20.47 2.74
C ASN A 164 -12.78 -20.08 1.40
N PHE A 165 -12.07 -18.95 1.35
CA PHE A 165 -11.37 -18.49 0.13
C PHE A 165 -10.27 -19.44 -0.36
N LYS A 166 -9.45 -20.00 0.54
CA LYS A 166 -8.40 -20.95 0.16
C LYS A 166 -8.96 -22.24 -0.49
N PRO A 167 -9.93 -22.96 0.11
CA PRO A 167 -10.58 -24.09 -0.53
C PRO A 167 -11.15 -23.78 -1.93
N PHE A 168 -11.68 -22.56 -2.12
CA PHE A 168 -12.14 -22.07 -3.41
C PHE A 168 -10.98 -21.97 -4.41
N ASN A 169 -9.88 -21.30 -4.05
CA ASN A 169 -8.68 -21.20 -4.91
C ASN A 169 -8.11 -22.57 -5.29
N ASP A 170 -8.09 -23.50 -4.34
CA ASP A 170 -7.58 -24.86 -4.56
C ASP A 170 -8.44 -25.63 -5.59
N LYS A 171 -9.73 -25.29 -5.72
CA LYS A 171 -10.66 -25.93 -6.67
C LYS A 171 -10.78 -25.18 -8.01
N TYR A 172 -10.94 -23.86 -7.97
CA TYR A 172 -11.25 -23.00 -9.12
C TYR A 172 -10.04 -22.26 -9.70
N GLY A 173 -8.89 -22.36 -9.04
CA GLY A 173 -7.64 -21.73 -9.45
C GLY A 173 -7.50 -20.27 -8.99
N PHE A 174 -6.25 -19.83 -8.85
CA PHE A 174 -5.91 -18.50 -8.36
C PHE A 174 -6.45 -17.35 -9.24
N SER A 175 -6.51 -17.53 -10.57
CA SER A 175 -7.07 -16.50 -11.46
C SER A 175 -8.53 -16.17 -11.12
N THR A 176 -9.35 -17.20 -10.85
CA THR A 176 -10.74 -17.02 -10.43
C THR A 176 -10.81 -16.42 -9.02
N GLY A 177 -9.89 -16.82 -8.14
CA GLY A 177 -9.71 -16.20 -6.82
C GLY A 177 -9.45 -14.70 -6.87
N ASP A 178 -8.55 -14.27 -7.76
CA ASP A 178 -8.23 -12.86 -7.96
C ASP A 178 -9.46 -12.07 -8.44
N GLU A 179 -10.32 -12.66 -9.27
CA GLU A 179 -11.59 -12.04 -9.67
C GLU A 179 -12.56 -11.88 -8.49
N VAL A 180 -12.60 -12.83 -7.57
CA VAL A 180 -13.40 -12.75 -6.34
C VAL A 180 -12.87 -11.63 -5.42
N ILE A 181 -11.55 -11.51 -5.27
CA ILE A 181 -10.92 -10.41 -4.52
C ILE A 181 -11.29 -9.06 -5.15
N LEU A 182 -11.17 -8.94 -6.48
CA LEU A 182 -11.52 -7.72 -7.22
C LEU A 182 -13.01 -7.37 -7.08
N ALA A 183 -13.90 -8.37 -7.14
CA ALA A 183 -15.34 -8.17 -6.93
C ALA A 183 -15.62 -7.67 -5.50
N THR A 184 -14.99 -8.28 -4.50
CA THR A 184 -15.12 -7.91 -3.09
C THR A 184 -14.65 -6.47 -2.84
N ALA A 185 -13.49 -6.10 -3.38
CA ALA A 185 -12.97 -4.74 -3.31
C ALA A 185 -13.95 -3.71 -3.88
N ARG A 186 -14.56 -4.00 -5.03
CA ARG A 186 -15.57 -3.14 -5.67
C ARG A 186 -16.85 -3.05 -4.84
N ILE A 187 -17.32 -4.17 -4.27
CA ILE A 187 -18.51 -4.20 -3.41
C ILE A 187 -18.33 -3.27 -2.20
N ILE A 188 -17.20 -3.41 -1.49
CA ILE A 188 -16.90 -2.59 -0.31
C ILE A 188 -16.77 -1.12 -0.72
N THR A 189 -15.96 -0.82 -1.73
CA THR A 189 -15.70 0.56 -2.17
C THR A 189 -16.97 1.27 -2.63
N ASN A 190 -17.78 0.63 -3.48
CA ASN A 190 -19.02 1.21 -3.98
C ASN A 190 -20.03 1.40 -2.84
N THR A 191 -20.16 0.43 -1.93
CA THR A 191 -21.10 0.55 -0.81
C THR A 191 -20.72 1.71 0.11
N ILE A 192 -19.44 1.84 0.48
CA ILE A 192 -18.99 2.95 1.31
C ILE A 192 -19.17 4.30 0.61
N SER A 193 -18.94 4.36 -0.70
CA SER A 193 -19.15 5.56 -1.51
C SER A 193 -20.64 5.94 -1.62
N GLU A 194 -21.54 4.97 -1.81
CA GLU A 194 -22.99 5.17 -1.92
C GLU A 194 -23.60 5.80 -0.67
N HIS A 195 -23.07 5.47 0.51
CA HIS A 195 -23.52 6.07 1.76
C HIS A 195 -23.02 7.51 1.97
N ASN A 196 -22.15 8.02 1.08
CA ASN A 196 -21.59 9.37 1.05
C ASN A 196 -21.14 9.87 2.44
N LEU A 197 -20.40 9.00 3.12
CA LEU A 197 -20.04 9.15 4.52
C LEU A 197 -18.72 9.94 4.66
N ASP A 198 -18.71 10.98 5.47
CA ASP A 198 -17.50 11.74 5.78
C ASP A 198 -16.42 10.85 6.42
N HIS A 199 -15.15 11.17 6.19
CA HIS A 199 -13.98 10.41 6.69
C HIS A 199 -13.94 8.94 6.26
N SER A 200 -14.66 8.57 5.19
CA SER A 200 -14.65 7.20 4.69
C SER A 200 -13.30 6.81 4.10
N PHE A 201 -12.89 5.57 4.36
CA PHE A 201 -11.68 4.99 3.82
C PHE A 201 -11.88 3.51 3.55
N VAL A 202 -11.25 2.99 2.49
CA VAL A 202 -11.21 1.56 2.17
C VAL A 202 -9.78 1.19 1.83
N GLY A 203 -9.30 0.09 2.40
CA GLY A 203 -7.97 -0.45 2.17
C GLY A 203 -8.00 -1.97 2.01
N HIS A 204 -6.92 -2.52 1.46
CA HIS A 204 -6.73 -3.95 1.26
C HIS A 204 -5.37 -4.36 1.82
N ILE A 205 -5.40 -5.14 2.91
CA ILE A 205 -4.21 -5.59 3.62
C ILE A 205 -3.43 -6.61 2.76
N GLY A 206 -4.13 -7.64 2.28
CA GLY A 206 -3.59 -8.66 1.39
C GLY A 206 -4.47 -9.91 1.37
N GLY A 207 -4.38 -10.70 0.30
CA GLY A 207 -5.20 -11.91 0.15
C GLY A 207 -6.69 -11.58 0.16
N ASP A 208 -7.39 -12.11 1.16
CA ASP A 208 -8.82 -11.98 1.42
C ASP A 208 -9.18 -10.94 2.50
N ASP A 209 -8.19 -10.20 3.03
CA ASP A 209 -8.35 -9.25 4.14
C ASP A 209 -8.52 -7.78 3.69
N PHE A 210 -9.67 -7.19 3.99
CA PHE A 210 -10.01 -5.79 3.69
C PHE A 210 -10.29 -4.99 4.96
N VAL A 211 -10.10 -3.66 4.86
CA VAL A 211 -10.48 -2.70 5.91
C VAL A 211 -11.36 -1.64 5.30
N PHE A 212 -12.41 -1.25 6.01
CA PHE A 212 -13.13 -0.01 5.73
C PHE A 212 -13.41 0.77 7.00
N ILE A 213 -13.51 2.07 6.85
CA ILE A 213 -13.69 3.04 7.93
C ILE A 213 -14.85 3.93 7.51
N CYS A 214 -15.78 4.17 8.41
CA CYS A 214 -16.92 5.04 8.18
C CYS A 214 -17.53 5.54 9.50
N PRO A 215 -18.38 6.57 9.49
CA PRO A 215 -19.11 7.05 10.66
C PRO A 215 -19.92 5.94 11.34
N ILE A 216 -19.99 6.01 12.67
CA ILE A 216 -20.65 5.02 13.53
C ILE A 216 -22.11 4.78 13.12
N ASP A 217 -22.84 5.83 12.76
CA ASP A 217 -24.26 5.74 12.42
C ASP A 217 -24.51 4.96 11.12
N GLY A 218 -23.55 4.97 10.19
CA GLY A 218 -23.65 4.31 8.88
C GLY A 218 -23.16 2.86 8.87
N VAL A 219 -22.32 2.46 9.83
CA VAL A 219 -21.56 1.20 9.74
C VAL A 219 -22.45 -0.03 9.68
N ARG A 220 -23.57 -0.03 10.42
CA ARG A 220 -24.50 -1.16 10.43
C ARG A 220 -25.06 -1.40 9.04
N LYS A 221 -25.58 -0.34 8.40
CA LYS A 221 -26.20 -0.44 7.08
C LYS A 221 -25.16 -0.80 6.02
N ALA A 222 -23.96 -0.24 6.11
CA ALA A 222 -22.85 -0.60 5.24
C ALA A 222 -22.51 -2.10 5.33
N CYS A 223 -22.42 -2.67 6.54
CA CYS A 223 -22.17 -4.11 6.72
C CYS A 223 -23.25 -4.98 6.08
N GLU A 224 -24.53 -4.64 6.32
CA GLU A 224 -25.68 -5.38 5.77
C GLU A 224 -25.70 -5.33 4.23
N ASP A 225 -25.40 -4.18 3.64
CA ASP A 225 -25.36 -4.00 2.20
C ASP A 225 -24.15 -4.71 1.56
N ILE A 226 -22.98 -4.67 2.21
CA ILE A 226 -21.79 -5.42 1.77
C ILE A 226 -22.09 -6.92 1.77
N ILE A 227 -22.64 -7.46 2.86
CA ILE A 227 -23.00 -8.87 2.96
C ILE A 227 -23.99 -9.26 1.86
N THR A 228 -25.06 -8.48 1.70
CA THR A 228 -26.10 -8.76 0.69
C THR A 228 -25.50 -8.78 -0.72
N LYS A 229 -24.70 -7.77 -1.07
CA LYS A 229 -24.06 -7.68 -2.39
C LYS A 229 -23.04 -8.80 -2.59
N PHE A 230 -22.25 -9.13 -1.57
CA PHE A 230 -21.27 -10.22 -1.59
C PHE A 230 -21.95 -11.56 -1.84
N ASP A 231 -22.96 -11.92 -1.05
CA ASP A 231 -23.69 -13.19 -1.18
C ASP A 231 -24.38 -13.35 -2.53
N MET A 232 -24.85 -12.24 -3.13
CA MET A 232 -25.41 -12.25 -4.47
C MET A 232 -24.35 -12.48 -5.54
N ILE A 233 -23.22 -11.77 -5.47
CA ILE A 233 -22.20 -11.75 -6.52
C ILE A 233 -21.32 -13.00 -6.47
N VAL A 234 -20.99 -13.49 -5.27
CA VAL A 234 -20.05 -14.61 -5.08
C VAL A 234 -20.53 -15.89 -5.75
N ARG A 235 -21.85 -16.07 -5.89
CA ARG A 235 -22.48 -17.23 -6.53
C ARG A 235 -22.10 -17.36 -8.01
N ASN A 236 -21.81 -16.25 -8.69
CA ASN A 236 -21.45 -16.26 -10.11
C ASN A 236 -20.08 -16.90 -10.39
N PHE A 237 -19.27 -17.12 -9.34
CA PHE A 237 -17.96 -17.73 -9.44
C PHE A 237 -17.98 -19.25 -9.23
N TYR A 238 -19.15 -19.84 -8.98
CA TYR A 238 -19.32 -21.28 -8.80
C TYR A 238 -20.06 -21.89 -9.99
N ASN A 239 -19.78 -23.16 -10.26
CA ASN A 239 -20.61 -23.95 -11.17
C ASN A 239 -21.95 -24.34 -10.53
N ASP A 240 -22.92 -24.72 -11.37
CA ASP A 240 -24.28 -25.05 -10.92
C ASP A 240 -24.34 -26.23 -9.94
N ASP A 241 -23.45 -27.22 -10.10
CA ASP A 241 -23.47 -28.43 -9.26
C ASP A 241 -23.04 -28.13 -7.83
N ASP A 242 -21.98 -27.32 -7.67
CA ASP A 242 -21.52 -26.85 -6.36
C ASP A 242 -22.53 -25.92 -5.69
N LEU A 243 -23.17 -25.03 -6.46
CA LEU A 243 -24.23 -24.16 -5.93
C LEU A 243 -25.45 -24.94 -5.45
N LYS A 244 -25.86 -25.99 -6.18
CA LYS A 244 -26.95 -26.88 -5.76
C LYS A 244 -26.60 -27.69 -4.52
N ALA A 245 -25.34 -28.12 -4.41
CA ALA A 245 -24.85 -28.81 -3.22
C ALA A 245 -24.71 -27.87 -2.01
N GLY A 246 -24.49 -26.57 -2.23
CA GLY A 246 -24.21 -25.60 -1.18
C GLY A 246 -22.80 -25.73 -0.60
N GLU A 247 -21.93 -26.49 -1.26
CA GLU A 247 -20.59 -26.82 -0.79
C GLU A 247 -19.68 -27.22 -1.95
N ILE A 248 -18.37 -27.11 -1.73
CA ILE A 248 -17.32 -27.56 -2.61
C ILE A 248 -16.47 -28.63 -1.94
N ILE A 249 -15.98 -29.55 -2.77
CA ILE A 249 -15.01 -30.56 -2.35
C ILE A 249 -13.60 -30.05 -2.67
N SER A 250 -12.76 -29.89 -1.66
CA SER A 250 -11.38 -29.44 -1.81
C SER A 250 -10.45 -30.11 -0.78
N LYS A 251 -9.13 -29.94 -0.90
CA LYS A 251 -8.16 -30.53 0.04
C LYS A 251 -7.92 -29.61 1.24
N ASP A 252 -7.80 -30.20 2.43
CA ASP A 252 -7.34 -29.48 3.62
C ASP A 252 -5.81 -29.32 3.65
N ARG A 253 -5.28 -28.66 4.69
CA ARG A 253 -3.84 -28.43 4.87
C ARG A 253 -2.99 -29.72 4.98
N VAL A 254 -3.62 -30.86 5.23
CA VAL A 254 -2.98 -32.19 5.39
C VAL A 254 -3.19 -33.04 4.12
N GLY A 255 -3.84 -32.50 3.09
CA GLY A 255 -4.11 -33.16 1.82
C GLY A 255 -5.37 -34.03 1.80
N ASN A 256 -6.15 -34.05 2.89
CA ASN A 256 -7.39 -34.82 2.94
C ASN A 256 -8.51 -34.07 2.23
N THR A 257 -9.31 -34.79 1.46
CA THR A 257 -10.50 -34.23 0.82
C THR A 257 -11.58 -33.95 1.85
N ARG A 258 -12.06 -32.70 1.91
CA ARG A 258 -13.17 -32.26 2.76
C ARG A 258 -14.20 -31.47 1.96
N ARG A 259 -15.40 -31.37 2.52
CA ARG A 259 -16.46 -30.48 2.03
C ARG A 259 -16.33 -29.14 2.75
N PHE A 260 -16.38 -28.07 1.99
CA PHE A 260 -16.33 -26.68 2.47
C PHE A 260 -17.57 -25.97 1.96
N LYS A 261 -18.17 -25.11 2.77
CA LYS A 261 -19.33 -24.32 2.34
C LYS A 261 -18.95 -23.34 1.24
N ILE A 262 -19.96 -22.82 0.54
CA ILE A 262 -19.78 -21.64 -0.34
C ILE A 262 -19.16 -20.49 0.45
N MET A 263 -18.33 -19.68 -0.21
CA MET A 263 -17.67 -18.54 0.40
C MET A 263 -18.69 -17.59 1.04
N SER A 264 -18.33 -17.07 2.20
CA SER A 264 -19.05 -16.03 2.92
C SER A 264 -18.10 -14.90 3.29
N ILE A 265 -18.62 -13.80 3.81
CA ILE A 265 -17.82 -12.69 4.30
C ILE A 265 -18.07 -12.42 5.79
N SER A 266 -17.00 -12.32 6.55
CA SER A 266 -17.00 -12.03 7.98
C SER A 266 -16.50 -10.61 8.22
N ILE A 267 -17.32 -9.75 8.85
CA ILE A 267 -16.99 -8.34 9.12
C ILE A 267 -16.90 -8.07 10.63
N ALA A 268 -15.69 -7.86 11.14
CA ALA A 268 -15.43 -7.46 12.52
C ALA A 268 -15.36 -5.93 12.63
N VAL A 269 -16.22 -5.31 13.43
CA VAL A 269 -16.32 -3.86 13.57
C VAL A 269 -16.00 -3.45 15.00
N ILE A 270 -15.15 -2.44 15.16
CA ILE A 270 -14.96 -1.72 16.42
C ILE A 270 -15.44 -0.28 16.28
N LEU A 271 -15.85 0.30 17.39
CA LEU A 271 -16.24 1.70 17.48
C LEU A 271 -15.17 2.43 18.28
N ASN A 272 -14.51 3.40 17.65
CA ASN A 272 -13.77 4.42 18.38
C ASN A 272 -14.77 5.51 18.76
N GLN A 273 -15.25 5.49 19.99
CA GLN A 273 -16.18 6.50 20.50
C GLN A 273 -15.63 7.07 21.81
N GLY A 274 -15.64 8.40 21.96
CA GLY A 274 -15.16 9.07 23.16
C GLY A 274 -13.66 8.89 23.43
N GLY A 275 -12.87 8.68 22.38
CA GLY A 275 -11.42 8.47 22.50
C GLY A 275 -11.03 7.12 23.13
N ARG A 276 -11.81 6.06 22.86
CA ARG A 276 -11.55 4.69 23.36
C ARG A 276 -10.14 4.20 23.07
N TYR A 277 -9.59 4.52 21.90
CA TYR A 277 -8.29 4.05 21.45
C TYR A 277 -7.29 5.19 21.30
N ARG A 278 -6.02 4.94 21.67
CA ARG A 278 -4.93 5.92 21.51
C ARG A 278 -4.04 5.63 20.31
N HIS A 279 -3.81 4.34 20.04
CA HIS A 279 -2.93 3.92 18.97
C HIS A 279 -3.49 2.71 18.22
N TYR A 280 -3.12 2.58 16.94
CA TYR A 280 -3.54 1.47 16.06
C TYR A 280 -3.36 0.07 16.67
N GLY A 281 -2.33 -0.15 17.49
CA GLY A 281 -2.07 -1.44 18.11
C GLY A 281 -3.22 -1.95 19.00
N GLU A 282 -3.91 -1.06 19.70
CA GLU A 282 -5.06 -1.41 20.55
C GLU A 282 -6.26 -1.85 19.69
N VAL A 283 -6.52 -1.10 18.62
CA VAL A 283 -7.53 -1.41 17.59
C VAL A 283 -7.31 -2.79 16.98
N SER A 284 -6.08 -3.09 16.56
CA SER A 284 -5.72 -4.36 15.93
C SER A 284 -5.90 -5.56 16.87
N SER A 285 -5.57 -5.37 18.15
CA SER A 285 -5.75 -6.40 19.18
C SER A 285 -7.23 -6.76 19.37
N ASP A 286 -8.09 -5.76 19.56
CA ASP A 286 -9.53 -5.98 19.78
C ASP A 286 -10.19 -6.68 18.60
N ILE A 287 -9.80 -6.33 17.37
CA ILE A 287 -10.32 -6.93 16.14
C ILE A 287 -9.91 -8.37 15.99
N THR A 288 -8.69 -8.73 16.38
CA THR A 288 -8.23 -10.12 16.33
C THR A 288 -9.14 -11.03 17.16
N ASP A 289 -9.62 -10.55 18.31
CA ASP A 289 -10.52 -11.33 19.15
C ASP A 289 -11.94 -11.43 18.58
N ILE A 290 -12.46 -10.36 17.98
CA ILE A 290 -13.77 -10.38 17.32
C ILE A 290 -13.73 -11.29 16.09
N LYS A 291 -12.64 -11.24 15.30
CA LYS A 291 -12.43 -12.10 14.14
C LYS A 291 -12.50 -13.59 14.49
N LYS A 292 -11.91 -14.00 15.61
CA LYS A 292 -11.98 -15.40 16.08
C LYS A 292 -13.42 -15.85 16.34
N TYR A 293 -14.26 -14.97 16.88
CA TYR A 293 -15.64 -15.29 17.18
C TYR A 293 -16.51 -15.33 15.92
N ILE A 294 -16.41 -14.31 15.07
CA ILE A 294 -17.28 -14.19 13.89
C ILE A 294 -17.01 -15.27 12.85
N LYS A 295 -15.73 -15.68 12.67
CA LYS A 295 -15.37 -16.78 11.76
C LYS A 295 -15.88 -18.16 12.19
N ALA A 296 -16.40 -18.28 13.41
CA ALA A 296 -17.06 -19.49 13.88
C ALA A 296 -18.56 -19.51 13.54
N LEU A 297 -19.14 -18.37 13.13
CA LEU A 297 -20.53 -18.27 12.71
C LEU A 297 -20.71 -18.80 11.28
N ASP A 298 -21.93 -19.24 10.98
CA ASP A 298 -22.23 -19.79 9.66
C ASP A 298 -22.70 -18.70 8.69
N GLY A 299 -22.18 -18.74 7.47
CA GLY A 299 -22.49 -17.78 6.41
C GLY A 299 -21.93 -16.39 6.65
N SER A 300 -22.37 -15.43 5.84
CA SER A 300 -21.89 -14.06 5.90
C SER A 300 -22.46 -13.32 7.10
N ASN A 301 -21.60 -12.70 7.89
CA ASN A 301 -21.98 -12.08 9.16
C ASN A 301 -21.15 -10.82 9.46
N TYR A 302 -21.68 -9.96 10.33
CA TYR A 302 -20.92 -8.88 10.94
C TYR A 302 -21.09 -8.86 12.46
N MET A 303 -20.10 -8.34 13.18
CA MET A 303 -20.17 -8.14 14.62
C MET A 303 -19.59 -6.78 14.98
N ILE A 304 -20.36 -5.97 15.71
CA ILE A 304 -19.94 -4.68 16.26
C ILE A 304 -19.56 -4.88 17.73
N ASP A 305 -18.34 -4.52 18.09
CA ASP A 305 -17.87 -4.60 19.47
C ASP A 305 -18.54 -3.56 20.36
N ARG A 306 -19.38 -4.05 21.27
CA ARG A 306 -20.07 -3.23 22.28
C ARG A 306 -19.45 -3.32 23.68
N ARG A 307 -18.27 -3.92 23.85
CA ARG A 307 -17.65 -4.12 25.17
C ARG A 307 -17.28 -2.82 25.91
N ALA A 308 -17.46 -1.65 25.29
CA ALA A 308 -17.14 -0.35 25.87
C ALA A 308 -18.14 0.78 25.52
N VAL A 309 -19.38 0.44 25.13
CA VAL A 309 -20.47 1.43 24.92
C VAL A 309 -21.38 1.48 26.14
#